data_AF-A0A6L8XWA0-F1
#
_entry.id   AF-A0A6L8XWA0-F1
#
_cell.length_a   1.000
_cell.length_b   1.000
_cell.length_c   1.000
_cell.angle_alpha   90.00
_cell.angle_beta   90.00
_cell.angle_gamma   90.00
#
_symmetry.space_group_name_H-M   'P 1'
#
loop_
_entity.id
_entity.type
_entity.pdbx_description
1 polymer ?
#
loop_
_entity_poly.entity_id
_entity_poly.type
_entity_poly.pdbx_seq_one_letter_code
_entity_poly.pdbx_strand_id
1 'polypeptide(L)'
;MREERFRIQCPKHFLVGDSGRFEKSPQGKDSDFVVDYAPPEMFEAGIVLQEMGTEGDTYCTMYVYFAPEEHLPVYMDSMKYDLQKVSIRKIFVDTEEYLIKVNEKTKKFYAGEDGCWGSYTELYRKENGERLTDAVIVFLCMPDEMKFQEMEAVMGELFEKLHVIDKEKKETGQEPKRTR
;
A
#
# COMPACT_ATOMS: atom_id res chain seq x y z
N MET A 1 -1.71 6.30 18.07
CA MET A 1 -1.79 6.01 16.64
C MET A 1 -1.67 7.32 15.87
N ARG A 2 -0.60 7.48 15.09
CA ARG A 2 -0.44 8.58 14.12
C ARG A 2 -0.76 8.03 12.75
N GLU A 3 -1.47 8.80 11.93
CA GLU A 3 -1.78 8.44 10.54
C GLU A 3 -1.72 9.71 9.69
N GLU A 4 -0.97 9.66 8.60
CA GLU A 4 -0.95 10.71 7.58
C GLU A 4 -1.21 10.13 6.21
N ARG A 5 -1.91 10.91 5.39
CA ARG A 5 -2.37 10.50 4.07
C ARG A 5 -1.87 11.48 3.05
N PHE A 6 -1.37 10.95 1.96
CA PHE A 6 -0.80 11.75 0.91
C PHE A 6 -1.27 11.27 -0.45
N ARG A 7 -1.45 12.22 -1.36
CA ARG A 7 -1.50 11.97 -2.79
C ARG A 7 -0.06 11.95 -3.31
N ILE A 8 0.19 11.04 -4.23
CA ILE A 8 1.49 10.89 -4.89
C ILE A 8 1.28 10.86 -6.40
N GLN A 9 2.31 11.20 -7.15
CA GLN A 9 2.27 10.94 -8.59
C GLN A 9 2.16 9.42 -8.80
N CYS A 10 1.20 8.99 -9.62
CA CYS A 10 1.05 7.58 -9.94
C CYS A 10 2.32 7.08 -10.65
N PRO A 11 3.08 6.14 -10.06
CA PRO A 11 4.29 5.63 -10.69
C PRO A 11 3.93 4.79 -11.92
N LYS A 12 4.81 4.81 -12.92
CA LYS A 12 4.69 3.90 -14.07
C LYS A 12 4.97 2.47 -13.67
N HIS A 13 5.82 2.29 -12.66
CA HIS A 13 6.26 0.99 -12.20
C HIS A 13 6.53 1.00 -10.70
N PHE A 14 6.00 0.00 -10.00
CA PHE A 14 6.16 -0.17 -8.56
C PHE A 14 6.53 -1.62 -8.28
N LEU A 15 7.72 -1.83 -7.72
CA LEU A 15 8.14 -3.14 -7.22
C LEU A 15 8.41 -3.09 -5.73
N VAL A 16 8.06 -4.18 -5.06
CA VAL A 16 8.43 -4.43 -3.67
C VAL A 16 8.62 -5.92 -3.43
N GLY A 17 9.59 -6.28 -2.60
CA GLY A 17 9.80 -7.67 -2.23
C GLY A 17 11.20 -7.96 -1.71
N ASP A 18 11.47 -9.24 -1.51
CA ASP A 18 12.78 -9.74 -1.08
C ASP A 18 13.92 -9.27 -2.00
N SER A 19 15.00 -8.76 -1.42
CA SER A 19 16.06 -8.12 -2.20
C SER A 19 16.85 -9.10 -3.07
N GLY A 20 17.00 -10.36 -2.65
CA GLY A 20 17.66 -11.42 -3.41
C GLY A 20 16.85 -11.92 -4.61
N ARG A 21 15.60 -11.48 -4.76
CA ARG A 21 14.67 -11.98 -5.79
C ARG A 21 14.39 -10.99 -6.93
N PHE A 22 14.87 -9.75 -6.85
CA PHE A 22 14.56 -8.68 -7.81
C PHE A 22 15.17 -8.86 -9.21
N GLU A 23 16.30 -9.58 -9.33
CA GLU A 23 16.99 -9.76 -10.62
C GLU A 23 16.31 -10.77 -11.55
N LYS A 24 15.35 -11.55 -11.04
CA LYS A 24 14.62 -12.56 -11.80
C LYS A 24 13.21 -12.06 -12.06
N SER A 25 12.73 -12.18 -13.30
CA SER A 25 11.31 -11.97 -13.57
C SER A 25 10.49 -12.91 -12.67
N PRO A 26 9.55 -12.40 -11.87
CA PRO A 26 8.82 -13.24 -10.93
C PRO A 26 7.95 -14.23 -11.71
N GLN A 27 8.36 -15.50 -11.74
CA GLN A 27 7.61 -16.58 -12.38
C GLN A 27 7.23 -17.64 -11.34
N GLY A 28 5.96 -18.03 -11.34
CA GLY A 28 5.45 -19.07 -10.45
C GLY A 28 5.62 -18.71 -8.97
N LYS A 29 6.36 -19.53 -8.23
CA LYS A 29 6.55 -19.39 -6.77
C LYS A 29 7.30 -18.11 -6.37
N ASP A 30 8.09 -17.51 -7.27
CA ASP A 30 8.79 -16.26 -6.98
C ASP A 30 7.82 -15.05 -6.88
N SER A 31 6.57 -15.19 -7.34
CA SER A 31 5.55 -14.14 -7.22
C SER A 31 5.12 -13.86 -5.78
N ASP A 32 5.38 -14.78 -4.84
CA ASP A 32 5.12 -14.58 -3.41
C ASP A 32 6.21 -13.72 -2.73
N PHE A 33 7.35 -13.52 -3.39
CA PHE A 33 8.48 -12.77 -2.87
C PHE A 33 8.60 -11.37 -3.47
N VAL A 34 8.13 -11.18 -4.72
CA VAL A 34 8.19 -9.89 -5.42
C VAL A 34 6.83 -9.52 -6.00
N VAL A 35 6.35 -8.34 -5.63
CA VAL A 35 5.30 -7.62 -6.32
C VAL A 35 5.96 -6.80 -7.43
N ASP A 36 5.47 -7.01 -8.64
CA ASP A 36 5.83 -6.24 -9.82
C ASP A 36 4.53 -5.69 -10.42
N TYR A 37 4.28 -4.38 -10.25
CA TYR A 37 3.02 -3.75 -10.62
C TYR A 37 3.23 -2.50 -11.48
N ALA A 38 2.57 -2.50 -12.63
CA ALA A 38 2.43 -1.34 -13.51
C ALA A 38 0.96 -0.87 -13.45
N PRO A 39 0.67 0.24 -12.74
CA PRO A 39 -0.70 0.78 -12.67
C PRO A 39 -1.23 1.16 -14.07
N PRO A 40 -2.52 0.92 -14.37
CA PRO A 40 -3.16 1.46 -15.57
C PRO A 40 -3.08 3.00 -15.63
N GLU A 41 -3.02 3.58 -16.82
CA GLU A 41 -2.91 5.05 -17.00
C GLU A 41 -4.05 5.84 -16.36
N MET A 42 -5.24 5.25 -16.25
CA MET A 42 -6.42 5.85 -15.62
C MET A 42 -6.39 5.83 -14.09
N PHE A 43 -5.38 5.21 -13.47
CA PHE A 43 -5.25 5.13 -12.02
C PHE A 43 -4.43 6.29 -11.48
N GLU A 44 -4.92 6.82 -10.38
CA GLU A 44 -4.18 7.69 -9.48
C GLU A 44 -3.61 6.88 -8.32
N ALA A 45 -2.70 7.50 -7.55
CA ALA A 45 -2.08 6.85 -6.41
C ALA A 45 -2.14 7.69 -5.13
N GLY A 46 -2.30 6.99 -4.01
CA GLY A 46 -2.28 7.55 -2.68
C GLY A 46 -1.44 6.69 -1.76
N ILE A 47 -0.86 7.30 -0.73
CA ILE A 47 -0.08 6.61 0.29
C ILE A 47 -0.61 6.99 1.68
N VAL A 48 -0.72 5.99 2.55
CA VAL A 48 -1.06 6.18 3.95
C VAL A 48 0.09 5.66 4.79
N LEU A 49 0.64 6.54 5.62
CA LEU A 49 1.68 6.24 6.58
C LEU A 49 1.07 6.18 7.97
N GLN A 50 1.36 5.13 8.73
CA GLN A 50 0.84 4.94 10.07
C GLN A 50 1.95 4.60 11.05
N GLU A 51 1.83 5.13 12.27
CA GLU A 51 2.56 4.68 13.45
C GLU A 51 1.55 4.07 14.41
N MET A 52 1.68 2.76 14.59
CA MET A 52 0.89 1.99 15.53
C MET A 52 1.72 1.76 16.78
N GLY A 53 1.05 1.64 17.94
CA GLY A 53 1.73 1.33 19.18
C GLY A 53 0.88 0.46 20.09
N THR A 54 1.53 -0.48 20.75
CA THR A 54 1.05 -1.18 21.94
C THR A 54 1.97 -0.82 23.11
N GLU A 55 1.55 -1.05 24.36
CA GLU A 55 2.35 -0.67 25.54
C GLU A 55 3.80 -1.18 25.42
N GLY A 56 4.75 -0.26 25.20
CA GLY A 56 6.19 -0.54 25.11
C GLY A 56 6.80 -0.42 23.70
N ASP A 57 6.04 -0.71 22.64
CA ASP A 57 6.56 -0.83 21.27
C ASP A 57 5.72 -0.07 20.26
N THR A 58 6.39 0.62 19.34
CA THR A 58 5.79 1.32 18.20
C THR A 58 6.36 0.77 16.91
N TYR A 59 5.52 0.52 15.92
CA TYR A 59 5.94 0.11 14.59
C TYR A 59 5.25 0.96 13.51
N CYS A 60 5.95 1.18 12.40
CA CYS A 60 5.45 1.95 11.28
C CYS A 60 4.93 1.04 10.18
N THR A 61 3.86 1.44 9.51
CA THR A 61 3.32 0.73 8.35
C THR A 61 3.00 1.70 7.22
N MET A 62 3.08 1.19 6.00
CA MET A 62 2.73 1.93 4.79
C MET A 62 1.69 1.16 3.98
N TYR A 63 0.75 1.92 3.42
CA TYR A 63 -0.17 1.44 2.41
C TYR A 63 -0.03 2.31 1.15
N VAL A 64 0.15 1.68 -0.01
CA VAL A 64 0.10 2.34 -1.31
C VAL A 64 -1.16 1.88 -2.03
N TYR A 65 -1.97 2.83 -2.46
CA TYR A 65 -3.26 2.62 -3.11
C TYR A 65 -3.14 3.06 -4.57
N PHE A 66 -3.67 2.25 -5.47
CA PHE A 66 -3.81 2.58 -6.88
C PHE A 66 -5.26 2.34 -7.28
N ALA A 67 -5.94 3.38 -7.76
CA ALA A 67 -7.35 3.32 -8.14
C ALA A 67 -7.70 4.51 -9.03
N PRO A 68 -8.81 4.46 -9.78
CA PRO A 68 -9.37 5.65 -10.41
C PRO A 68 -9.57 6.78 -9.38
N GLU A 69 -9.28 8.02 -9.77
CA GLU A 69 -9.29 9.19 -8.89
C GLU A 69 -10.55 9.30 -8.02
N GLU A 70 -11.72 9.10 -8.64
CA GLU A 70 -13.03 9.19 -8.00
C GLU A 70 -13.19 8.21 -6.82
N HIS A 71 -12.51 7.05 -6.87
CA HIS A 71 -12.67 5.98 -5.90
C HIS A 71 -11.49 5.84 -4.94
N LEU A 72 -10.36 6.50 -5.22
CA LEU A 72 -9.17 6.46 -4.37
C LEU A 72 -9.47 6.78 -2.89
N PRO A 73 -10.27 7.82 -2.54
CA PRO A 73 -10.60 8.12 -1.14
C PRO A 73 -11.33 6.99 -0.41
N VAL A 74 -12.19 6.23 -1.11
CA VAL A 74 -12.93 5.09 -0.52
C VAL A 74 -11.96 4.02 -0.03
N TYR A 75 -10.97 3.67 -0.85
CA TYR A 75 -9.99 2.66 -0.49
C TYR A 75 -9.00 3.16 0.56
N MET A 76 -8.58 4.43 0.51
CA MET A 76 -7.74 5.04 1.55
C MET A 76 -8.43 5.14 2.91
N ASP A 77 -9.76 5.07 2.94
CA ASP A 77 -10.58 4.91 4.15
C ASP A 77 -10.72 3.44 4.60
N SER A 78 -9.96 2.52 3.99
CA SER A 78 -10.04 1.07 4.23
C SER A 78 -11.41 0.48 3.90
N MET A 79 -12.19 1.13 3.03
CA MET A 79 -13.48 0.64 2.55
C MET A 79 -13.34 -0.05 1.19
N LYS A 80 -14.33 -0.89 0.86
CA LYS A 80 -14.49 -1.49 -0.46
C LYS A 80 -15.97 -1.49 -0.82
N TYR A 81 -16.28 -1.64 -2.11
CA TYR A 81 -17.66 -1.84 -2.55
C TYR A 81 -18.11 -3.30 -2.33
N ASP A 82 -19.41 -3.50 -2.14
CA ASP A 82 -19.98 -4.83 -1.84
C ASP A 82 -19.80 -5.82 -2.99
N LEU A 83 -19.92 -5.33 -4.23
CA LEU A 83 -19.80 -6.17 -5.44
C LEU A 83 -18.36 -6.60 -5.75
N GLN A 84 -17.38 -6.03 -5.05
CA GLN A 84 -15.97 -6.33 -5.28
C GLN A 84 -15.53 -7.63 -4.61
N LYS A 85 -14.77 -8.40 -5.38
CA LYS A 85 -14.00 -9.55 -4.92
C LYS A 85 -12.61 -9.09 -4.51
N VAL A 86 -12.00 -9.86 -3.62
CA VAL A 86 -10.69 -9.58 -3.06
C VAL A 86 -9.75 -10.73 -3.38
N SER A 87 -8.56 -10.41 -3.85
CA SER A 87 -7.44 -11.35 -4.01
C SER A 87 -6.27 -10.82 -3.21
N ILE A 88 -5.76 -11.61 -2.26
CA ILE A 88 -4.65 -11.21 -1.39
C ILE A 88 -3.49 -12.17 -1.60
N ARG A 89 -2.30 -11.62 -1.81
CA ARG A 89 -1.02 -12.34 -1.84
C ARG A 89 -0.11 -11.73 -0.79
N LYS A 90 0.53 -12.56 0.03
CA LYS A 90 1.52 -12.12 1.02
C LYS A 90 2.84 -11.79 0.33
N ILE A 91 3.61 -10.89 0.91
CA ILE A 91 4.97 -10.55 0.48
C ILE A 91 5.91 -11.13 1.53
N PHE A 92 6.66 -12.16 1.15
CA PHE A 92 7.65 -12.80 2.02
C PHE A 92 9.06 -12.25 1.75
N VAL A 93 9.85 -12.19 2.81
CA VAL A 93 11.28 -11.84 2.81
C VAL A 93 12.03 -13.03 3.39
N ASP A 94 13.04 -13.52 2.66
CA ASP A 94 13.92 -14.64 3.02
C ASP A 94 15.42 -14.28 3.03
N THR A 95 15.75 -13.00 2.80
CA THR A 95 17.11 -12.48 2.92
C THR A 95 17.28 -11.43 4.01
N GLU A 96 16.34 -11.35 4.98
CA GLU A 96 16.28 -10.30 6.02
C GLU A 96 16.29 -8.85 5.47
N GLU A 97 16.13 -8.67 4.16
CA GLU A 97 16.21 -7.39 3.46
C GLU A 97 15.15 -7.36 2.35
N TYR A 98 14.38 -6.29 2.28
CA TYR A 98 13.47 -6.04 1.16
C TYR A 98 13.80 -4.73 0.46
N LEU A 99 13.35 -4.65 -0.79
CA LEU A 99 13.52 -3.51 -1.66
C LEU A 99 12.17 -2.87 -1.95
N ILE A 100 12.15 -1.54 -2.05
CA ILE A 100 11.08 -0.79 -2.70
C ILE A 100 11.70 -0.08 -3.90
N LYS A 101 11.13 -0.31 -5.08
CA LYS A 101 11.50 0.37 -6.31
C LYS A 101 10.30 1.10 -6.90
N VAL A 102 10.42 2.42 -7.02
CA VAL A 102 9.42 3.31 -7.60
C VAL A 102 10.03 3.94 -8.84
N ASN A 103 9.52 3.57 -10.02
CA ASN A 103 10.15 3.88 -11.31
C ASN A 103 11.63 3.47 -11.29
N GLU A 104 12.55 4.43 -11.42
CA GLU A 104 14.00 4.20 -11.39
C GLU A 104 14.60 4.25 -9.97
N LYS A 105 13.87 4.78 -8.99
CA LYS A 105 14.36 4.97 -7.62
C LYS A 105 14.21 3.71 -6.81
N THR A 106 15.26 3.33 -6.09
CA THR A 106 15.30 2.09 -5.32
C THR A 106 15.82 2.36 -3.92
N LYS A 107 15.18 1.77 -2.90
CA LYS A 107 15.62 1.82 -1.51
C LYS A 107 15.58 0.42 -0.89
N LYS A 108 16.64 0.08 -0.17
CA LYS A 108 16.79 -1.14 0.64
C LYS A 108 16.35 -0.88 2.07
N PHE A 109 15.70 -1.87 2.67
CA PHE A 109 15.26 -1.88 4.06
C PHE A 109 15.68 -3.21 4.68
N TYR A 110 16.34 -3.14 5.83
CA TYR A 110 16.70 -4.31 6.61
C TYR A 110 15.51 -4.70 7.48
N ALA A 111 14.86 -5.80 7.16
CA ALA A 111 13.75 -6.37 7.91
C ALA A 111 14.23 -6.99 9.24
N GLY A 112 15.45 -7.55 9.27
CA GLY A 112 16.05 -8.14 10.46
C GLY A 112 15.58 -9.57 10.79
N GLU A 113 14.49 -10.02 10.18
CA GLU A 113 14.04 -11.41 10.22
C GLU A 113 13.33 -11.84 8.93
N ASP A 114 13.38 -13.14 8.66
CA ASP A 114 12.59 -13.78 7.60
C ASP A 114 11.11 -13.84 7.97
N GLY A 115 10.22 -13.59 7.02
CA GLY A 115 8.79 -13.65 7.30
C GLY A 115 7.91 -12.90 6.31
N CYS A 116 6.66 -12.67 6.73
CA CYS A 116 5.68 -11.93 5.95
C CYS A 116 5.72 -10.45 6.35
N TRP A 117 6.24 -9.61 5.46
CA TRP A 117 6.43 -8.19 5.70
C TRP A 117 5.39 -7.30 5.04
N GLY A 118 4.47 -7.90 4.27
CA GLY A 118 3.45 -7.14 3.58
C GLY A 118 2.43 -7.97 2.84
N SER A 119 1.60 -7.29 2.07
CA SER A 119 0.66 -7.94 1.17
C SER A 119 0.35 -7.09 -0.05
N TYR A 120 0.07 -7.78 -1.15
CA TYR A 120 -0.56 -7.23 -2.33
C TYR A 120 -2.04 -7.64 -2.32
N THR A 121 -2.92 -6.66 -2.34
CA THR A 121 -4.37 -6.86 -2.40
C THR A 121 -4.92 -6.26 -3.68
N GLU A 122 -5.61 -7.07 -4.48
CA GLU A 122 -6.37 -6.61 -5.64
C GLU A 122 -7.86 -6.67 -5.33
N LEU A 123 -8.53 -5.54 -5.52
CA LEU A 123 -9.99 -5.42 -5.52
C LEU A 123 -10.46 -5.42 -6.96
N TYR A 124 -11.35 -6.35 -7.29
CA TYR A 124 -11.77 -6.56 -8.67
C TYR A 124 -13.23 -6.96 -8.79
N ARG A 125 -13.82 -6.68 -9.95
CA ARG A 125 -15.13 -7.20 -10.37
C ARG A 125 -14.96 -8.21 -11.49
N LYS A 126 -16.00 -9.01 -11.69
CA LYS A 126 -16.13 -9.87 -12.87
C LYS A 126 -17.29 -9.37 -13.72
N GLU A 127 -16.99 -8.84 -14.89
CA GLU A 127 -17.99 -8.38 -15.86
C GLU A 127 -17.83 -9.19 -17.14
N ASN A 128 -18.91 -9.79 -17.64
CA ASN A 128 -18.89 -10.66 -18.84
C ASN A 128 -17.86 -11.81 -18.79
N GLY A 129 -17.48 -12.25 -17.59
CA GLY A 129 -16.46 -13.29 -17.38
C GLY A 129 -15.03 -12.76 -17.29
N GLU A 130 -14.79 -11.49 -17.63
CA GLU A 130 -13.50 -10.83 -17.54
C GLU A 130 -13.26 -10.25 -16.15
N ARG A 131 -12.00 -10.28 -15.71
CA ARG A 131 -11.57 -9.69 -14.44
C ARG A 131 -11.21 -8.22 -14.69
N LEU A 132 -11.91 -7.31 -14.02
CA LEU A 132 -11.63 -5.88 -14.05
C LEU A 132 -11.10 -5.46 -12.69
N THR A 133 -9.84 -5.05 -12.63
CA THR A 133 -9.21 -4.50 -11.43
C THR A 133 -9.77 -3.11 -11.17
N ASP A 134 -10.40 -2.92 -10.01
CA ASP A 134 -10.92 -1.63 -9.58
C ASP A 134 -9.90 -0.88 -8.71
N ALA A 135 -9.09 -1.63 -7.94
CA ALA A 135 -8.02 -1.07 -7.13
C ALA A 135 -6.95 -2.09 -6.78
N VAL A 136 -5.75 -1.59 -6.50
CA VAL A 136 -4.63 -2.35 -5.93
C VAL A 136 -4.17 -1.65 -4.67
N ILE A 137 -3.92 -2.42 -3.62
CA ILE A 137 -3.44 -1.95 -2.32
C ILE A 137 -2.21 -2.77 -1.95
N VAL A 138 -1.09 -2.10 -1.75
CA VAL A 138 0.14 -2.72 -1.24
C VAL A 138 0.36 -2.26 0.19
N PHE A 139 0.39 -3.21 1.12
CA PHE A 139 0.71 -3.01 2.53
C PHE A 139 2.13 -3.48 2.83
N LEU A 140 2.87 -2.72 3.63
CA LEU A 140 4.17 -3.11 4.18
C LEU A 140 4.31 -2.70 5.66
N CYS A 141 4.90 -3.57 6.46
CA CYS A 141 5.53 -3.22 7.73
C CYS A 141 6.90 -2.59 7.45
N MET A 142 7.22 -1.49 8.11
CA MET A 142 8.58 -0.93 8.13
C MET A 142 9.44 -1.63 9.19
N PRO A 143 10.78 -1.57 9.09
CA PRO A 143 11.66 -2.12 10.11
C PRO A 143 11.39 -1.52 11.49
N ASP A 144 11.55 -2.31 12.56
CA ASP A 144 11.19 -1.92 13.94
C ASP A 144 11.88 -0.64 14.43
N GLU A 145 13.11 -0.40 14.01
CA GLU A 145 13.86 0.79 14.41
C GLU A 145 13.41 2.07 13.67
N MET A 146 12.73 1.93 12.52
CA MET A 146 12.34 3.04 11.67
C MET A 146 11.24 3.88 12.33
N LYS A 147 11.53 5.17 12.50
CA LYS A 147 10.57 6.14 13.06
C LYS A 147 9.71 6.74 11.98
N PHE A 148 8.52 7.23 12.37
CA PHE A 148 7.57 7.80 11.41
C PHE A 148 8.17 8.93 10.56
N GLN A 149 8.93 9.84 11.16
CA GLN A 149 9.58 10.95 10.43
C GLN A 149 10.59 10.45 9.39
N GLU A 150 11.31 9.37 9.70
CA GLU A 150 12.24 8.74 8.77
C GLU A 150 11.50 8.07 7.62
N MET A 151 10.45 7.30 7.93
CA MET A 151 9.57 6.69 6.92
C MET A 151 9.00 7.77 5.98
N GLU A 152 8.46 8.85 6.53
CA GLU A 152 7.90 9.98 5.75
C GLU A 152 8.94 10.60 4.82
N ALA A 153 10.15 10.87 5.32
CA ALA A 153 11.24 11.43 4.52
C ALA A 153 11.65 10.49 3.38
N VAL A 154 11.86 9.20 3.67
CA VAL A 154 12.24 8.19 2.66
C VAL A 154 11.15 8.03 1.60
N MET A 155 9.88 8.01 1.99
CA MET A 155 8.77 7.93 1.01
C MET A 155 8.66 9.20 0.17
N GLY A 156 8.90 10.38 0.76
CA GLY A 156 8.97 11.63 0.01
C GLY A 156 10.08 11.64 -1.05
N GLU A 157 11.22 11.04 -0.76
CA GLU A 157 12.29 10.88 -1.75
C GLU A 157 11.94 9.88 -2.86
N LEU A 158 11.39 8.72 -2.50
CA LEU A 158 11.02 7.65 -3.44
C LEU A 158 9.90 8.09 -4.40
N PHE A 159 8.88 8.77 -3.91
CA PHE A 159 7.69 9.17 -4.68
C PHE A 159 7.74 10.59 -5.25
N GLU A 160 8.88 11.28 -5.18
CA GLU A 160 9.05 12.63 -5.75
C GLU A 160 8.12 13.70 -5.14
N LYS A 161 8.03 13.68 -3.79
CA LYS A 161 7.21 14.51 -2.89
C LYS A 161 5.85 13.90 -2.56
N LEU A 162 5.47 14.06 -1.30
CA LEU A 162 4.17 13.68 -0.76
C LEU A 162 3.27 14.91 -0.67
N HIS A 163 2.07 14.85 -1.24
CA HIS A 163 1.09 15.93 -1.14
C HIS A 163 0.05 15.57 -0.07
N VAL A 164 0.05 16.28 1.06
CA VAL A 164 -0.89 16.03 2.16
C VAL A 164 -2.34 16.09 1.67
N ILE A 165 -3.13 15.08 2.02
CA ILE A 165 -4.58 15.08 1.84
C ILE A 165 -5.19 15.46 3.19
N ASP A 166 -5.82 16.63 3.24
CA ASP A 166 -6.61 17.01 4.40
C ASP A 166 -7.75 16.00 4.58
N LYS A 167 -7.88 15.44 5.79
CA LYS A 167 -9.09 14.72 6.16
C LYS A 167 -10.22 15.75 6.15
N GLU A 168 -11.07 15.74 5.13
CA GLU A 168 -12.37 16.39 5.25
C GLU A 168 -13.01 15.88 6.55
N LYS A 169 -13.40 16.79 7.44
CA LYS A 169 -14.10 16.44 8.67
C LYS A 169 -15.32 15.63 8.24
N LYS A 170 -15.33 14.33 8.54
CA LYS A 170 -16.55 13.54 8.51
C LYS A 170 -17.53 14.28 9.42
N GLU A 171 -18.51 14.98 8.84
CA GLU A 171 -19.69 15.37 9.59
C GLU A 171 -20.23 14.08 10.16
N THR A 172 -20.24 13.97 11.49
CA THR A 172 -20.93 12.91 12.21
C THR A 172 -22.39 12.98 11.79
N GLY A 173 -22.75 12.18 10.78
CA GLY A 173 -24.14 11.98 10.39
C GLY A 173 -24.90 11.53 11.63
N GLN A 174 -25.76 12.40 12.14
CA GLN A 174 -26.74 12.04 13.14
C GLN A 174 -27.52 10.84 12.60
N GLU A 175 -27.56 9.75 13.35
CA GLU A 175 -28.52 8.68 13.10
C GLU A 175 -29.92 9.32 12.99
N PRO A 176 -30.69 9.05 11.92
CA PRO A 176 -32.08 9.46 11.90
C PRO A 176 -32.80 8.68 13.00
N LYS A 177 -33.26 9.40 14.03
CA LYS A 177 -34.13 8.87 15.07
C LYS A 177 -35.31 8.17 14.40
N ARG A 178 -35.37 6.85 14.51
CA ARG A 178 -36.56 6.08 14.16
C ARG A 178 -37.69 6.51 15.09
N THR A 179 -38.64 7.28 14.56
CA THR A 179 -39.92 7.52 15.25
C THR A 179 -40.74 6.23 15.19
N ARG A 180 -41.22 5.83 16.36
CA ARG A 180 -42.03 4.62 16.60
C ARG A 180 -43.50 4.88 16.29
#